data_AF-A0A1L1PPY0-F1
#
_entry.id   AF-A0A1L1PPY0-F1
#
_cell.length_a   1.000
_cell.length_b   1.000
_cell.length_c   1.000
_cell.angle_alpha   90.00
_cell.angle_beta   90.00
_cell.angle_gamma   90.00
#
_symmetry.space_group_name_H-M   'P 1'
#
loop_
_entity.id
_entity.type
_entity.pdbx_description
1 polymer ?
#
loop_
_entity_poly.entity_id
_entity_poly.type
_entity_poly.pdbx_seq_one_letter_code
_entity_poly.pdbx_strand_id
1 'polypeptide(L)'
;MNKARFQALISGMTSVAQKVYEGVPAADFWTIHQIVSECGRLGRAVQYDVAQGCLAKLHDAGLVMRNEHQQFKRTPVREHRQVANQVEQKPTTMASALVLAGIGTAADKEPDEAPLDRLATLAARARAMSNDLRGLAEDMENAALAAEEHIQRSQAELQEFNALKAILHKTLKVA
;
A
#
# COMPACT_ATOMS: atom_id res chain seq x y z
N MET A 1 18.16 0.23 10.85
CA MET A 1 16.92 0.38 11.64
C MET A 1 17.24 0.18 13.12
N ASN A 2 16.72 1.00 14.05
CA ASN A 2 16.82 0.79 15.50
C ASN A 2 15.68 -0.15 15.98
N LYS A 3 15.94 -1.00 16.97
CA LYS A 3 14.96 -1.96 17.53
C LYS A 3 13.67 -1.32 18.04
N ALA A 4 13.75 -0.19 18.73
CA ALA A 4 12.55 0.51 19.22
C ALA A 4 11.66 0.99 18.07
N ARG A 5 12.29 1.53 17.01
CA ARG A 5 11.59 1.97 15.80
C ARG A 5 11.03 0.79 15.01
N PHE A 6 11.77 -0.32 14.94
CA PHE A 6 11.29 -1.56 14.32
C PHE A 6 10.03 -2.07 15.02
N GLN A 7 10.04 -2.12 16.35
CA GLN A 7 8.91 -2.63 17.13
C GLN A 7 7.66 -1.77 16.97
N ALA A 8 7.81 -0.44 17.00
CA ALA A 8 6.70 0.49 16.75
C ALA A 8 6.10 0.33 15.33
N LEU A 9 6.96 0.16 14.32
CA LEU A 9 6.52 -0.03 12.94
C LEU A 9 5.81 -1.38 12.73
N ILE A 10 6.38 -2.48 13.23
CA ILE A 10 5.79 -3.80 13.05
C ILE A 10 4.49 -3.94 13.86
N SER A 11 4.37 -3.33 15.04
CA SER A 11 3.14 -3.34 15.84
C SER A 11 2.02 -2.52 15.22
N GLY A 12 2.34 -1.47 14.47
CA GLY A 12 1.36 -0.64 13.76
C GLY A 12 0.86 -1.24 12.44
N MET A 13 1.47 -2.34 11.98
CA MET A 13 1.09 -3.02 10.74
C MET A 13 -0.06 -4.01 10.95
N THR A 14 -0.77 -4.35 9.87
CA THR A 14 -1.83 -5.36 9.93
C THR A 14 -1.27 -6.75 10.27
N SER A 15 -2.11 -7.60 10.87
CA SER A 15 -1.74 -8.98 11.21
C SER A 15 -1.28 -9.78 10.00
N VAL A 16 -1.82 -9.50 8.81
CA VAL A 16 -1.38 -10.13 7.55
C VAL A 16 0.02 -9.65 7.15
N ALA A 17 0.31 -8.35 7.25
CA ALA A 17 1.63 -7.82 6.93
C ALA A 17 2.72 -8.31 7.90
N GLN A 18 2.39 -8.48 9.18
CA GLN A 18 3.28 -9.11 10.17
C GLN A 18 3.62 -10.56 9.79
N LYS A 19 2.61 -11.35 9.37
CA LYS A 19 2.82 -12.73 8.89
C LYS A 19 3.68 -12.76 7.63
N VAL A 20 3.44 -11.87 6.69
CA VAL A 20 4.25 -11.76 5.46
C VAL A 20 5.70 -11.43 5.82
N TYR A 21 5.92 -10.48 6.73
CA TYR A 21 7.27 -10.14 7.22
C TYR A 21 8.00 -11.35 7.84
N GLU A 22 7.30 -12.18 8.60
CA GLU A 22 7.83 -13.43 9.18
C GLU A 22 8.27 -14.45 8.11
N GLY A 23 7.65 -14.44 6.93
CA GLY A 23 8.05 -15.26 5.77
C GLY A 23 9.21 -14.68 4.94
N VAL A 24 9.58 -13.42 5.14
CA VAL A 24 10.70 -12.79 4.39
C VAL A 24 12.05 -13.26 4.93
N PRO A 25 13.01 -13.66 4.08
CA PRO A 25 14.35 -14.08 4.51
C PRO A 25 15.17 -12.91 5.07
N ALA A 26 16.05 -13.21 6.02
CA ALA A 26 16.97 -12.22 6.61
C ALA A 26 18.29 -12.08 5.83
N ALA A 27 18.77 -13.16 5.22
CA ALA A 27 20.09 -13.22 4.57
C ALA A 27 20.02 -12.87 3.07
N ASP A 28 19.12 -13.52 2.34
CA ASP A 28 19.06 -13.48 0.89
C ASP A 28 17.83 -12.73 0.36
N PHE A 29 17.85 -12.40 -0.93
CA PHE A 29 16.71 -11.81 -1.63
C PHE A 29 15.82 -12.89 -2.22
N TRP A 30 14.52 -12.88 -1.87
CA TRP A 30 13.55 -13.84 -2.39
C TRP A 30 12.46 -13.18 -3.23
N THR A 31 11.94 -13.92 -4.20
CA THR A 31 10.77 -13.49 -4.98
C THR A 31 9.49 -13.56 -4.13
N ILE A 32 8.44 -12.88 -4.59
CA ILE A 32 7.12 -12.91 -3.93
C ILE A 32 6.60 -14.35 -3.83
N HIS A 33 6.75 -15.15 -4.89
CA HIS A 33 6.33 -16.56 -4.89
C HIS A 33 7.05 -17.39 -3.82
N GLN A 34 8.36 -17.19 -3.64
CA GLN A 34 9.12 -17.89 -2.61
C GLN A 34 8.63 -17.50 -1.20
N ILE A 35 8.39 -16.21 -0.97
CA ILE A 35 7.88 -15.70 0.31
C ILE A 35 6.48 -16.25 0.59
N VAL A 36 5.60 -16.31 -0.41
CA VAL A 36 4.24 -16.88 -0.28
C VAL A 36 4.30 -18.37 0.04
N SER A 37 5.14 -19.13 -0.64
CA SER A 37 5.37 -20.56 -0.36
C SER A 37 5.84 -20.77 1.07
N GLU A 38 6.74 -19.93 1.55
CA GLU A 38 7.29 -19.99 2.90
C GLU A 38 6.30 -19.54 3.97
N CYS A 39 5.45 -18.55 3.69
CA CYS A 39 4.29 -18.23 4.51
C CYS A 39 3.37 -19.46 4.64
N GLY A 40 3.14 -20.19 3.54
CA GLY A 40 2.40 -21.46 3.52
C GLY A 40 3.05 -22.53 4.39
N ARG A 41 4.37 -22.73 4.26
CA ARG A 41 5.16 -23.67 5.07
C ARG A 41 5.08 -23.36 6.57
N LEU A 42 4.99 -22.08 6.94
CA LEU A 42 4.80 -21.62 8.32
C LEU A 42 3.35 -21.70 8.82
N GLY A 43 2.43 -22.28 8.03
CA GLY A 43 1.01 -22.41 8.38
C GLY A 43 0.23 -21.10 8.29
N ARG A 44 0.77 -20.12 7.57
CA ARG A 44 0.24 -18.74 7.46
C ARG A 44 0.02 -18.40 5.98
N ALA A 45 -0.73 -19.23 5.26
CA ALA A 45 -0.96 -19.03 3.83
C ALA A 45 -1.55 -17.63 3.55
N VAL A 46 -0.94 -16.92 2.60
CA VAL A 46 -1.36 -15.59 2.14
C VAL A 46 -1.49 -15.63 0.63
N GLN A 47 -2.51 -14.98 0.09
CA GLN A 47 -2.69 -14.86 -1.36
C GLN A 47 -1.60 -13.97 -1.98
N TYR A 48 -1.24 -14.25 -3.22
CA TYR A 48 -0.13 -13.56 -3.91
C TYR A 48 -0.34 -12.04 -3.96
N ASP A 49 -1.51 -11.57 -4.39
CA ASP A 49 -1.81 -10.12 -4.51
C ASP A 49 -1.77 -9.40 -3.17
N VAL A 50 -2.23 -10.09 -2.11
CA VAL A 50 -2.20 -9.59 -0.74
C VAL A 50 -0.76 -9.51 -0.24
N ALA A 51 0.06 -10.53 -0.52
CA ALA A 51 1.48 -10.54 -0.18
C ALA A 51 2.24 -9.42 -0.92
N GLN A 52 1.97 -9.21 -2.21
CA GLN A 52 2.55 -8.12 -2.99
C GLN A 52 2.23 -6.75 -2.39
N GLY A 53 0.95 -6.49 -2.07
CA GLY A 53 0.55 -5.24 -1.42
C GLY A 53 1.16 -5.05 -0.02
N CYS A 54 1.28 -6.13 0.75
CA CYS A 54 1.94 -6.10 2.06
C CYS A 54 3.44 -5.83 1.93
N LEU A 55 4.12 -6.45 0.98
CA LEU A 55 5.56 -6.27 0.73
C LEU A 55 5.88 -4.83 0.27
N ALA A 56 5.01 -4.22 -0.54
CA ALA A 56 5.14 -2.79 -0.90
C ALA A 56 5.07 -1.90 0.36
N LYS A 57 4.06 -2.09 1.21
CA LYS A 57 3.92 -1.32 2.47
C LYS A 57 5.08 -1.57 3.44
N LEU A 58 5.57 -2.81 3.52
CA LEU A 58 6.74 -3.17 4.34
C LEU A 58 8.02 -2.50 3.82
N HIS A 59 8.14 -2.35 2.49
CA HIS A 59 9.26 -1.66 1.85
C HIS A 59 9.20 -0.15 2.14
N ASP A 60 8.04 0.46 1.99
CA ASP A 60 7.83 1.89 2.25
C ASP A 60 8.08 2.24 3.73
N ALA A 61 7.76 1.31 4.65
CA ALA A 61 8.08 1.42 6.07
C ALA A 61 9.58 1.19 6.38
N GLY A 62 10.39 0.75 5.41
CA GLY A 62 11.81 0.43 5.56
C GLY A 62 12.09 -0.86 6.35
N LEU A 63 11.09 -1.74 6.51
CA LEU A 63 11.22 -3.02 7.20
C LEU A 63 11.82 -4.11 6.31
N VAL A 64 11.60 -4.00 5.00
CA VAL A 64 12.20 -4.86 3.97
C VAL A 64 12.84 -4.02 2.89
N MET A 65 13.89 -4.54 2.26
CA MET A 65 14.56 -3.96 1.11
C MET A 65 14.09 -4.66 -0.16
N ARG A 66 13.93 -3.89 -1.24
CA ARG A 66 13.58 -4.39 -2.57
C ARG A 66 14.75 -4.15 -3.53
N ASN A 67 15.06 -5.13 -4.36
CA ASN A 67 16.04 -4.97 -5.44
C ASN A 67 15.37 -4.66 -6.79
N GLU A 68 16.18 -4.40 -7.81
CA GLU A 68 15.72 -4.10 -9.18
C GLU A 68 14.88 -5.23 -9.81
N HIS A 69 15.07 -6.47 -9.35
CA HIS A 69 14.34 -7.66 -9.81
C HIS A 69 13.08 -7.99 -8.98
N GLN A 70 12.59 -7.03 -8.19
CA GLN A 70 11.42 -7.20 -7.32
C GLN A 70 11.54 -8.34 -6.28
N GLN A 71 12.75 -8.62 -5.83
CA GLN A 71 13.01 -9.53 -4.74
C GLN A 71 13.14 -8.77 -3.42
N PHE A 72 12.79 -9.43 -2.32
CA PHE A 72 12.69 -8.83 -1.01
C PHE A 72 13.57 -9.54 0.02
N LYS A 73 14.13 -8.74 0.94
CA LYS A 73 14.96 -9.18 2.06
C LYS A 73 14.69 -8.30 3.28
N ARG A 74 14.83 -8.83 4.50
CA ARG A 74 14.66 -8.00 5.71
C ARG A 74 15.77 -6.95 5.85
N THR A 75 15.38 -5.77 6.32
CA THR A 75 16.33 -4.72 6.71
C THR A 75 17.05 -5.12 8.01
N PRO A 76 18.39 -5.02 8.08
CA PRO A 76 19.12 -5.32 9.31
C PRO A 76 18.77 -4.30 10.42
N VAL A 77 18.33 -4.83 11.57
CA VAL A 77 18.11 -4.06 12.79
C VAL A 77 19.43 -4.00 13.55
N ARG A 78 20.05 -2.82 13.62
CA ARG A 78 21.28 -2.61 14.38
C ARG A 78 20.90 -2.32 15.83
N GLU A 79 21.27 -3.21 16.75
CA GLU A 79 21.26 -2.91 18.17
C GLU A 79 22.46 -2.00 18.47
N HIS A 80 22.23 -0.92 19.19
CA HIS A 80 23.27 0.02 19.54
C HIS A 80 24.22 -0.63 20.56
N ARG A 81 25.35 -1.17 20.10
CA ARG A 81 26.54 -1.38 20.92
C ARG A 81 27.63 -0.46 20.42
N GLN A 82 28.12 0.39 21.32
CA GLN A 82 29.19 1.34 21.07
C GLN A 82 30.52 0.60 20.78
N VAL A 83 31.27 1.18 19.83
CA VAL A 83 32.72 1.10 19.52
C VAL A 83 33.42 -0.26 19.40
N ALA A 84 33.86 -0.59 18.17
CA ALA A 84 35.27 -0.62 17.75
C ALA A 84 35.52 -1.61 16.58
N ASN A 85 36.34 -1.14 15.64
CA ASN A 85 37.15 -1.85 14.65
C ASN A 85 36.50 -2.42 13.36
N GLN A 86 36.75 -1.63 12.29
CA GLN A 86 37.28 -2.04 10.98
C GLN A 86 37.80 -3.48 10.89
N VAL A 87 37.55 -4.17 9.76
CA VAL A 87 38.57 -4.45 8.72
C VAL A 87 37.84 -4.73 7.39
N GLU A 88 38.42 -4.18 6.32
CA GLU A 88 38.09 -4.35 4.91
C GLU A 88 37.92 -5.81 4.42
N GLN A 89 37.25 -5.96 3.27
CA GLN A 89 37.91 -6.46 2.05
C GLN A 89 37.02 -6.35 0.80
N LYS A 90 37.30 -5.32 -0.02
CA LYS A 90 37.26 -5.38 -1.50
C LYS A 90 38.62 -6.00 -1.94
N PRO A 91 38.83 -6.59 -3.14
CA PRO A 91 38.67 -5.95 -4.46
C PRO A 91 38.08 -6.91 -5.53
N THR A 92 37.55 -6.45 -6.67
CA THR A 92 38.27 -6.39 -7.99
C THR A 92 37.26 -5.81 -9.00
N THR A 93 37.42 -4.58 -9.50
CA THR A 93 37.99 -4.18 -10.81
C THR A 93 37.16 -4.67 -12.02
N MET A 94 36.46 -3.75 -12.70
CA MET A 94 36.82 -3.28 -14.05
C MET A 94 35.94 -2.07 -14.43
N ALA A 95 36.60 -1.11 -15.05
CA ALA A 95 36.11 0.20 -15.40
C ALA A 95 35.10 0.17 -16.56
N SER A 96 34.14 1.09 -16.53
CA SER A 96 33.74 1.79 -17.74
C SER A 96 33.31 3.20 -17.38
N ALA A 97 34.12 4.17 -17.80
CA ALA A 97 33.82 5.59 -17.73
C ALA A 97 33.41 6.04 -19.12
N LEU A 98 32.22 6.62 -19.26
CA LEU A 98 31.98 7.67 -20.26
C LEU A 98 30.75 8.54 -19.90
N VAL A 99 31.08 9.79 -19.58
CA VAL A 99 30.44 11.04 -20.01
C VAL A 99 29.12 11.50 -19.34
N LEU A 100 29.33 12.47 -18.43
CA LEU A 100 28.88 13.88 -18.51
C LEU A 100 27.39 14.15 -18.84
N ALA A 101 26.63 14.58 -17.82
CA ALA A 101 25.74 15.73 -17.91
C ALA A 101 25.25 16.17 -16.52
N GLY A 102 25.80 17.30 -16.05
CA GLY A 102 25.00 18.44 -15.59
C GLY A 102 24.21 18.36 -14.27
N ILE A 103 24.68 19.16 -13.31
CA ILE A 103 23.89 20.01 -12.41
C ILE A 103 23.32 19.32 -11.16
N GLY A 104 23.82 19.71 -9.99
CA GLY A 104 23.12 19.54 -8.73
C GLY A 104 24.02 19.17 -7.54
N THR A 105 24.92 20.06 -7.15
CA THR A 105 25.39 20.09 -5.76
C THR A 105 24.21 20.39 -4.85
N ALA A 106 23.56 19.37 -4.32
CA ALA A 106 22.70 19.49 -3.16
C ALA A 106 23.35 18.71 -2.02
N ALA A 107 24.10 19.45 -1.21
CA ALA A 107 24.42 19.05 0.14
C ALA A 107 23.12 18.61 0.83
N ASP A 108 23.12 17.39 1.35
CA ASP A 108 22.08 16.87 2.23
C ASP A 108 22.17 17.65 3.55
N LYS A 109 21.59 18.85 3.57
CA LYS A 109 21.20 19.53 4.81
C LYS A 109 19.91 18.84 5.24
N GLU A 110 20.00 17.90 6.16
CA GLU A 110 18.87 17.61 7.05
C GLU A 110 18.43 18.96 7.66
N PRO A 111 17.20 19.45 7.41
CA PRO A 111 16.65 20.42 8.32
C PRO A 111 16.32 19.63 9.58
N ASP A 112 16.94 20.02 10.68
CA ASP A 112 16.52 19.65 12.03
C ASP A 112 15.14 20.31 12.26
N GLU A 113 14.10 19.80 11.59
CA GLU A 113 12.72 20.22 11.85
C GLU A 113 12.43 19.88 13.29
N ALA A 114 12.25 20.91 14.12
CA ALA A 114 11.92 20.77 15.51
C ALA A 114 10.77 19.74 15.64
N PRO A 115 10.84 18.76 16.56
CA PRO A 115 9.81 17.72 16.68
C PRO A 115 8.37 18.26 16.78
N LEU A 116 8.22 19.52 17.22
CA LEU A 116 6.96 20.25 17.26
C LEU A 116 6.42 20.65 15.87
N ASP A 117 7.29 21.04 14.93
CA ASP A 117 6.92 21.37 13.55
C ASP A 117 6.47 20.13 12.79
N ARG A 118 7.12 18.99 13.05
CA ARG A 118 6.69 17.69 12.54
C ARG A 118 5.31 17.29 13.08
N LEU A 119 5.05 17.51 14.36
CA LEU A 119 3.73 17.30 14.96
C LEU A 119 2.67 18.23 14.37
N ALA A 120 3.00 19.51 14.15
CA ALA A 120 2.10 20.47 13.51
C ALA A 120 1.73 20.03 12.09
N THR A 121 2.71 19.55 11.32
CA THR A 121 2.50 19.02 9.96
C THR A 121 1.63 17.76 9.97
N LEU A 122 1.87 16.82 10.88
CA LEU A 122 1.03 15.62 11.03
C LEU A 122 -0.40 15.98 11.44
N ALA A 123 -0.58 16.94 12.35
CA ALA A 123 -1.89 17.40 12.77
C ALA A 123 -2.64 18.11 11.63
N ALA A 124 -1.95 18.91 10.80
CA ALA A 124 -2.52 19.51 9.61
C ALA A 124 -2.99 18.44 8.61
N ARG A 125 -2.16 17.42 8.35
CA ARG A 125 -2.53 16.28 7.49
C ARG A 125 -3.73 15.50 8.05
N ALA A 126 -3.80 15.27 9.36
CA ALA A 126 -4.93 14.58 9.99
C ALA A 126 -6.25 15.36 9.81
N ARG A 127 -6.21 16.70 9.94
CA ARG A 127 -7.37 17.56 9.70
C ARG A 127 -7.79 17.54 8.23
N ALA A 128 -6.83 17.60 7.30
CA ALA A 128 -7.12 17.50 5.86
C ALA A 128 -7.85 16.18 5.53
N MET A 129 -7.32 15.04 5.99
CA MET A 129 -7.99 13.74 5.78
C MET A 129 -9.39 13.70 6.41
N SER A 130 -9.59 14.35 7.56
CA SER A 130 -10.92 14.40 8.20
C SER A 130 -11.91 15.20 7.36
N ASN A 131 -11.45 16.26 6.70
CA ASN A 131 -12.28 17.03 5.76
C ASN A 131 -12.57 16.21 4.50
N ASP A 132 -11.58 15.50 3.96
CA ASP A 132 -11.75 14.63 2.80
C ASP A 132 -12.78 13.51 3.09
N LEU A 133 -12.72 12.91 4.29
CA LEU A 133 -13.68 11.91 4.73
C LEU A 133 -15.10 12.48 4.87
N ARG A 134 -15.23 13.75 5.29
CA ARG A 134 -16.53 14.42 5.33
C ARG A 134 -17.06 14.68 3.92
N GLY A 135 -16.23 15.17 3.01
CA GLY A 135 -16.61 15.36 1.61
C GLY A 135 -17.05 14.06 0.94
N LEU A 136 -16.33 12.96 1.18
CA LEU A 136 -16.73 11.65 0.67
C LEU A 136 -18.10 11.20 1.21
N ALA A 137 -18.41 11.48 2.47
CA ALA A 137 -19.73 11.16 3.04
C ALA A 137 -20.85 11.96 2.36
N GLU A 138 -20.63 13.25 2.11
CA GLU A 138 -21.56 14.11 1.36
C GLU A 138 -21.76 13.60 -0.08
N ASP A 139 -20.69 13.18 -0.75
CA ASP A 139 -20.76 12.57 -2.08
C ASP A 139 -21.57 11.25 -2.09
N MET A 140 -21.42 10.43 -1.04
CA MET A 140 -22.20 9.19 -0.89
C MET A 140 -23.69 9.48 -0.70
N GLU A 141 -24.04 10.49 0.10
CA GLU A 141 -25.45 10.91 0.29
C GLU A 141 -26.05 11.42 -1.03
N ASN A 142 -25.30 12.24 -1.78
CA ASN A 142 -25.72 12.71 -3.10
C ASN A 142 -25.90 11.57 -4.11
N ALA A 143 -24.98 10.60 -4.13
CA ALA A 143 -25.07 9.43 -5.00
C ALA A 143 -26.27 8.54 -4.64
N ALA A 144 -26.60 8.42 -3.35
CA ALA A 144 -27.78 7.67 -2.91
C ALA A 144 -29.08 8.30 -3.41
N LEU A 145 -29.21 9.63 -3.32
CA LEU A 145 -30.36 10.37 -3.86
C LEU A 145 -30.51 10.17 -5.37
N ALA A 146 -29.41 10.28 -6.12
CA ALA A 146 -29.41 10.06 -7.56
C ALA A 146 -29.78 8.61 -7.94
N ALA A 147 -29.33 7.63 -7.16
CA ALA A 147 -29.68 6.23 -7.37
C ALA A 147 -31.17 5.97 -7.12
N GLU A 148 -31.76 6.58 -6.09
CA GLU A 148 -33.19 6.46 -5.80
C GLU A 148 -34.04 7.07 -6.93
N GLU A 149 -33.67 8.24 -7.45
CA GLU A 149 -34.33 8.84 -8.61
C GLU A 149 -34.24 7.93 -9.85
N HIS A 150 -33.07 7.34 -10.09
CA HIS A 150 -32.88 6.39 -11.19
C HIS A 150 -33.77 5.15 -11.03
N ILE A 151 -33.85 4.56 -9.83
CA ILE A 151 -34.71 3.40 -9.54
C ILE A 151 -36.17 3.75 -9.77
N GLN A 152 -36.64 4.91 -9.30
CA GLN A 152 -38.02 5.36 -9.49
C GLN A 152 -38.37 5.52 -10.98
N ARG A 153 -37.47 6.15 -11.75
CA ARG A 153 -37.64 6.31 -13.21
C ARG A 153 -37.72 4.96 -13.92
N SER A 154 -36.78 4.06 -13.64
CA SER A 154 -36.79 2.71 -14.23
C SER A 154 -38.03 1.90 -13.83
N GLN A 155 -38.53 2.05 -12.60
CA GLN A 155 -39.78 1.39 -12.18
C GLN A 155 -41.00 1.92 -12.94
N ALA A 156 -41.08 3.23 -13.17
CA ALA A 156 -42.15 3.83 -13.97
C ALA A 156 -42.14 3.31 -15.41
N GLU A 157 -40.97 3.28 -16.06
CA GLU A 157 -40.79 2.73 -17.41
C GLU A 157 -41.21 1.25 -17.50
N LEU A 158 -40.84 0.45 -16.49
CA LEU A 158 -41.25 -0.96 -16.42
C LEU A 158 -42.77 -1.12 -16.23
N GLN A 159 -43.42 -0.25 -15.45
CA GLN A 159 -44.86 -0.26 -15.28
C GLN A 159 -45.58 0.09 -16.60
N GLU A 160 -45.12 1.12 -17.31
CA GLU A 160 -45.65 1.49 -18.62
C GLU A 160 -45.49 0.36 -19.65
N PHE A 161 -44.31 -0.26 -19.70
CA PHE A 161 -44.06 -1.40 -20.58
C PHE A 161 -45.00 -2.58 -20.26
N ASN A 162 -45.19 -2.90 -18.98
CA ASN A 162 -46.09 -3.97 -18.57
C ASN A 162 -47.57 -3.64 -18.88
N ALA A 163 -47.99 -2.39 -18.73
CA ALA A 163 -49.32 -1.94 -19.10
C ALA A 163 -49.54 -2.08 -20.62
N LEU A 164 -48.57 -1.67 -21.44
CA LEU A 164 -48.63 -1.82 -22.89
C LEU A 164 -48.70 -3.29 -23.31
N LYS A 165 -47.87 -4.14 -22.68
CA LYS A 165 -47.90 -5.60 -22.89
C LYS A 165 -49.26 -6.20 -22.51
N ALA A 166 -49.86 -5.77 -21.40
CA ALA A 166 -51.18 -6.25 -20.98
C ALA A 166 -52.28 -5.88 -21.99
N ILE A 167 -52.25 -4.66 -22.53
CA ILE A 167 -53.19 -4.21 -23.56
C ILE A 167 -53.04 -5.06 -24.83
N LEU A 168 -51.82 -5.27 -25.30
CA LEU A 168 -51.53 -6.11 -26.48
C LEU A 168 -52.02 -7.55 -26.29
N HIS A 169 -51.79 -8.16 -25.12
CA HIS A 169 -52.30 -9.50 -24.85
C HIS A 169 -53.82 -9.55 -24.79
N LYS A 170 -54.47 -8.50 -24.29
CA LYS A 170 -55.94 -8.43 -24.23
C LYS A 170 -56.54 -8.30 -25.63
N THR A 171 -55.96 -7.48 -26.50
CA THR A 171 -56.47 -7.31 -27.87
C THR A 171 -56.24 -8.57 -28.72
N LEU A 172 -55.13 -9.29 -28.53
CA LEU A 172 -54.85 -10.52 -29.28
C LEU A 172 -55.74 -11.71 -28.89
N LYS A 173 -56.34 -11.72 -27.69
CA LYS A 173 -57.26 -12.78 -27.23
C LYS A 173 -58.72 -12.58 -27.63
N VAL A 174 -59.07 -11.40 -28.16
CA VAL A 174 -60.45 -11.03 -28.54
C VAL A 174 -60.66 -11.15 -30.07
N ALA A 175 -59.59 -11.35 -30.84
CA ALA A 175 -59.61 -11.70 -32.26
C ALA A 175 -59.56 -13.22 -32.45
#